data_AF-A0A5E4F8M4-F1
#
_entry.id   AF-A0A5E4F8M4-F1
#
_cell.length_a   1.000
_cell.length_b   1.000
_cell.length_c   1.000
_cell.angle_alpha   90.00
_cell.angle_beta   90.00
_cell.angle_gamma   90.00
#
_symmetry.space_group_name_H-M   'P 1'
#
loop_
_entity.id
_entity.type
_entity.pdbx_description
1 polymer ?
#
loop_
_entity_poly.entity_id
_entity_poly.type
_entity_poly.pdbx_seq_one_letter_code
_entity_poly.pdbx_strand_id
1 'polypeptide(L)'
;MGKPANAWMGMQKKKWSLMVLALFSLSTAMVFFMRTAFDSCNANTSSSFEEGRDRASEVVHSAGRAGSGGPSPLDFMKSKLVLLVSHELSLSGGPLLLMELAFLLRGVGAEVVWITNQKPEEADEVIYSLENKMLDRGVQVFPAKGQKAIDTALKADLVVLNTAVAGKWLDAVLKENVPRVLPKVLWWIHEMRGHYFKVEYVKHLPFVAGAMIDSHTTAEYWKNRTRERLGIKMPDTYVVHLGNSKELMEVAEDSVSRRVLREHVRESLGVRNEDLLFAIINSVSRGKGQDLFLRSFHESLQIIKEKKLQVPSMHAVVVGSDMSKQTKFETELRNFVIEKKIQDRVHFVNKTLTVAPYLAAIDVLVQNSQARGECFGRITIEAMAFQLPVLGTAAGGTMEIVVNGTTGLLHPVGKEGTTSLKNNIVKLATHVERRLTMGKKGYERVKERFLEPHMAQRIALVLREVLQKAKSRTNS
;
A
#
# COMPACT_ATOMS: atom_id res chain seq x y z
N MET A 1 26.69 -16.47 57.72
CA MET A 1 25.30 -16.88 57.39
C MET A 1 24.76 -16.00 56.28
N GLY A 2 24.94 -16.40 55.02
CA GLY A 2 24.42 -15.70 53.83
C GLY A 2 23.28 -16.47 53.21
N LYS A 3 22.15 -15.80 52.93
CA LYS A 3 20.95 -16.38 52.27
C LYS A 3 21.13 -16.39 50.74
N PRO A 4 20.72 -17.45 50.01
CA PRO A 4 20.52 -17.40 48.57
C PRO A 4 19.02 -17.30 48.25
N ALA A 5 18.56 -16.16 47.71
CA ALA A 5 17.16 -16.00 47.24
C ALA A 5 17.04 -15.47 45.80
N ASN A 6 18.14 -15.15 45.11
CA ASN A 6 18.07 -14.47 43.80
C ASN A 6 18.25 -15.37 42.57
N ALA A 7 18.57 -16.66 42.73
CA ALA A 7 18.77 -17.57 41.60
C ALA A 7 17.46 -18.17 41.04
N TRP A 8 16.43 -18.33 41.88
CA TRP A 8 15.20 -19.03 41.49
C TRP A 8 14.28 -18.17 40.60
N MET A 9 14.29 -16.85 40.81
CA MET A 9 13.43 -15.89 40.12
C MET A 9 13.90 -15.59 38.67
N GLY A 10 15.20 -15.71 38.40
CA GLY A 10 15.75 -15.58 37.04
C GLY A 10 15.46 -16.80 36.15
N MET A 11 15.29 -17.98 36.75
CA MET A 11 15.06 -19.24 36.03
C MET A 11 13.59 -19.39 35.58
N GLN A 12 12.64 -18.81 36.33
CA GLN A 12 11.22 -18.77 35.94
C GLN A 12 10.95 -17.79 34.78
N LYS A 13 11.60 -16.62 34.73
CA LYS A 13 11.46 -15.66 33.62
C LYS A 13 11.96 -16.21 32.28
N LYS A 14 13.04 -17.00 32.27
CA LYS A 14 13.57 -17.66 31.06
C LYS A 14 12.65 -18.77 30.55
N LYS A 15 12.01 -19.54 31.44
CA LYS A 15 11.02 -20.56 31.05
C LYS A 15 9.75 -19.95 30.45
N TRP A 16 9.29 -18.82 30.99
CA TRP A 16 8.14 -18.08 30.42
C TRP A 16 8.43 -17.52 29.03
N SER A 17 9.62 -16.96 28.81
CA SER A 17 10.00 -16.44 27.49
C SER A 17 10.19 -17.55 26.44
N LEU A 18 10.67 -18.73 26.84
CA LEU A 18 10.72 -19.91 25.96
C LEU A 18 9.32 -20.49 25.66
N MET A 19 8.39 -20.49 26.62
CA MET A 19 6.99 -20.87 26.36
C MET A 19 6.28 -19.87 25.42
N VAL A 20 6.54 -18.57 25.56
CA VAL A 20 5.99 -17.53 24.67
C VAL A 20 6.51 -17.72 23.24
N LEU A 21 7.81 -18.00 23.06
CA LEU A 21 8.38 -18.31 21.75
C LEU A 21 7.82 -19.60 21.13
N ALA A 22 7.51 -20.63 21.94
CA ALA A 22 6.85 -21.85 21.48
C ALA A 22 5.38 -21.63 21.08
N LEU A 23 4.68 -20.67 21.71
CA LEU A 23 3.32 -20.27 21.31
C LEU A 23 3.32 -19.48 19.98
N PHE A 24 4.40 -18.76 19.65
CA PHE A 24 4.58 -18.11 18.35
C PHE A 24 4.81 -19.11 17.20
N SER A 25 5.41 -20.28 17.45
CA SER A 25 5.60 -21.31 16.42
C SER A 25 4.36 -22.19 16.20
N LEU A 26 3.56 -22.44 17.26
CA LEU A 26 2.32 -23.20 17.17
C LEU A 26 1.18 -22.43 16.50
N SER A 27 1.10 -21.11 16.71
CA SER A 27 0.10 -20.25 16.05
C SER A 27 0.36 -20.05 14.56
N THR A 28 1.63 -19.99 14.14
CA THR A 28 2.00 -20.00 12.71
C THR A 28 1.72 -21.35 12.06
N ALA A 29 1.91 -22.46 12.76
CA ALA A 29 1.57 -23.79 12.25
C ALA A 29 0.06 -23.98 12.04
N MET A 30 -0.80 -23.46 12.93
CA MET A 30 -2.26 -23.56 12.76
C MET A 30 -2.78 -22.80 11.52
N VAL A 31 -2.16 -21.67 11.18
CA VAL A 31 -2.47 -20.92 9.94
C VAL A 31 -2.03 -21.68 8.69
N PHE A 32 -0.98 -22.51 8.77
CA PHE A 32 -0.55 -23.38 7.67
C PHE A 32 -1.48 -24.57 7.46
N PHE A 33 -2.06 -25.16 8.50
CA PHE A 33 -2.96 -26.32 8.38
C PHE A 33 -4.34 -25.97 7.79
N MET A 34 -4.86 -24.75 8.00
CA MET A 34 -6.08 -24.33 7.29
C MET A 34 -5.87 -24.17 5.77
N ARG A 35 -4.61 -24.05 5.32
CA ARG A 35 -4.26 -23.77 3.93
C ARG A 35 -4.34 -24.99 3.00
N THR A 36 -4.33 -26.21 3.55
CA THR A 36 -4.33 -27.46 2.75
C THR A 36 -5.70 -28.10 2.60
N ALA A 37 -6.67 -27.76 3.46
CA ALA A 37 -7.99 -28.40 3.45
C ALA A 37 -8.98 -27.81 2.43
N PHE A 38 -8.71 -26.61 1.89
CA PHE A 38 -9.66 -25.90 1.01
C PHE A 38 -9.36 -26.01 -0.50
N ASP A 39 -8.25 -26.65 -0.91
CA ASP A 39 -7.86 -26.82 -2.32
C ASP A 39 -8.51 -28.04 -3.02
N SER A 40 -9.52 -28.66 -2.42
CA SER A 40 -10.30 -29.72 -3.10
C SER A 40 -11.78 -29.52 -2.88
N CYS A 41 -12.40 -28.84 -3.85
CA CYS A 41 -13.69 -29.18 -4.48
C CYS A 41 -14.29 -27.92 -5.09
N ASN A 42 -14.40 -27.85 -6.43
CA ASN A 42 -15.72 -27.79 -7.05
C ASN A 42 -15.63 -27.83 -8.59
N ALA A 43 -16.37 -28.79 -9.14
CA ALA A 43 -16.59 -29.01 -10.55
C ALA A 43 -17.87 -28.29 -11.03
N ASN A 44 -17.84 -27.99 -12.33
CA ASN A 44 -18.81 -27.26 -13.15
C ASN A 44 -20.28 -27.68 -13.02
N THR A 45 -21.18 -26.70 -13.15
CA THR A 45 -22.42 -26.85 -13.94
C THR A 45 -22.77 -25.51 -14.61
N SER A 46 -23.03 -25.57 -15.92
CA SER A 46 -23.42 -24.47 -16.78
C SER A 46 -24.93 -24.48 -17.04
N SER A 47 -25.54 -23.32 -17.23
CA SER A 47 -26.73 -23.18 -18.08
C SER A 47 -26.84 -21.77 -18.66
N SER A 48 -27.22 -21.77 -19.93
CA SER A 48 -27.28 -20.70 -20.93
C SER A 48 -28.62 -19.97 -20.93
N PHE A 49 -28.65 -18.68 -21.29
CA PHE A 49 -29.72 -18.08 -22.10
C PHE A 49 -29.24 -16.80 -22.81
N GLU A 50 -29.48 -16.75 -24.12
CA GLU A 50 -29.42 -15.60 -25.05
C GLU A 50 -30.63 -14.66 -24.76
N GLU A 51 -30.76 -13.40 -25.17
CA GLU A 51 -30.48 -12.75 -26.46
C GLU A 51 -30.81 -11.22 -26.34
N GLY A 52 -30.12 -10.35 -27.11
CA GLY A 52 -30.79 -9.20 -27.75
C GLY A 52 -30.28 -7.78 -27.44
N ARG A 53 -29.90 -7.06 -28.51
CA ARG A 53 -29.22 -5.75 -28.57
C ARG A 53 -30.20 -4.56 -28.56
N ASP A 54 -29.75 -3.40 -28.03
CA ASP A 54 -29.66 -2.18 -28.85
C ASP A 54 -28.69 -1.12 -28.26
N ARG A 55 -28.04 -0.37 -29.16
CA ARG A 55 -26.84 0.43 -28.92
C ARG A 55 -27.13 1.92 -28.71
N ALA A 56 -26.25 2.52 -27.90
CA ALA A 56 -25.79 3.91 -27.91
C ALA A 56 -26.42 4.88 -26.89
N SER A 57 -26.06 4.75 -25.61
CA SER A 57 -25.58 5.86 -24.75
C SER A 57 -25.27 5.39 -23.33
N GLU A 58 -24.18 4.66 -23.07
CA GLU A 58 -23.82 4.32 -21.68
C GLU A 58 -22.34 3.91 -21.57
N VAL A 59 -21.48 4.86 -21.23
CA VAL A 59 -20.14 4.59 -20.72
C VAL A 59 -20.12 5.23 -19.33
N VAL A 60 -20.54 4.48 -18.30
CA VAL A 60 -20.15 4.63 -16.87
C VAL A 60 -20.99 3.75 -15.91
N HIS A 61 -22.14 3.17 -16.30
CA HIS A 61 -22.95 2.36 -15.36
C HIS A 61 -23.11 0.88 -15.75
N SER A 62 -22.05 0.07 -15.56
CA SER A 62 -22.23 -1.38 -15.39
C SER A 62 -21.07 -2.02 -14.60
N ALA A 63 -20.83 -1.55 -13.38
CA ALA A 63 -20.03 -2.29 -12.40
C ALA A 63 -20.97 -3.21 -11.60
N GLY A 64 -21.48 -4.27 -12.23
CA GLY A 64 -22.39 -5.23 -11.64
C GLY A 64 -21.76 -6.61 -11.50
N ARG A 65 -21.53 -7.04 -10.25
CA ARG A 65 -21.21 -8.41 -9.80
C ARG A 65 -19.99 -9.08 -10.46
N ALA A 66 -18.81 -8.77 -9.93
CA ALA A 66 -17.64 -9.65 -10.06
C ALA A 66 -17.80 -10.88 -9.15
N GLY A 67 -18.48 -11.91 -9.65
CA GLY A 67 -18.43 -13.26 -9.09
C GLY A 67 -17.16 -13.98 -9.53
N SER A 68 -16.55 -14.76 -8.65
CA SER A 68 -15.25 -15.44 -8.79
C SER A 68 -15.24 -16.64 -9.73
N GLY A 69 -15.93 -16.57 -10.88
CA GLY A 69 -16.02 -17.66 -11.86
C GLY A 69 -15.85 -17.25 -13.33
N GLY A 70 -15.59 -15.97 -13.61
CA GLY A 70 -15.31 -15.50 -14.96
C GLY A 70 -13.83 -15.64 -15.37
N PRO A 71 -13.52 -15.67 -16.68
CA PRO A 71 -12.15 -15.63 -17.17
C PRO A 71 -11.43 -14.39 -16.64
N SER A 72 -10.14 -14.53 -16.30
CA SER A 72 -9.36 -13.41 -15.78
C SER A 72 -9.23 -12.35 -16.86
N PRO A 73 -9.37 -11.04 -16.55
CA PRO A 73 -9.20 -10.00 -17.56
C PRO A 73 -7.79 -10.00 -18.18
N LEU A 74 -6.83 -10.63 -17.50
CA LEU A 74 -5.44 -10.80 -17.90
C LEU A 74 -5.15 -12.08 -18.71
N ASP A 75 -6.14 -12.91 -19.06
CA ASP A 75 -5.91 -14.19 -19.76
C ASP A 75 -5.12 -14.06 -21.07
N PHE A 76 -5.19 -12.91 -21.75
CA PHE A 76 -4.40 -12.62 -22.96
C PHE A 76 -2.87 -12.53 -22.71
N MET A 77 -2.45 -12.51 -21.44
CA MET A 77 -1.04 -12.54 -21.02
C MET A 77 -0.47 -13.96 -20.92
N LYS A 78 -1.30 -15.00 -21.11
CA LYS A 78 -0.83 -16.39 -21.09
C LYS A 78 0.33 -16.59 -22.06
N SER A 79 1.39 -17.24 -21.58
CA SER A 79 2.64 -17.50 -22.33
C SER A 79 3.40 -16.25 -22.80
N LYS A 80 3.04 -15.06 -22.33
CA LYS A 80 3.82 -13.83 -22.58
C LYS A 80 4.98 -13.74 -21.62
N LEU A 81 6.15 -13.34 -22.12
CA LEU A 81 7.32 -13.05 -21.30
C LEU A 81 7.27 -11.59 -20.81
N VAL A 82 7.14 -11.42 -19.50
CA VAL A 82 7.11 -10.12 -18.83
C VAL A 82 8.35 -9.94 -17.98
N LEU A 83 9.13 -8.89 -18.28
CA LEU A 83 10.28 -8.49 -17.48
C LEU A 83 9.89 -7.34 -16.54
N LEU A 84 9.99 -7.56 -15.24
CA LEU A 84 9.78 -6.57 -14.19
C LEU A 84 11.12 -6.03 -13.72
N VAL A 85 11.27 -4.70 -13.67
CA VAL A 85 12.53 -4.04 -13.30
C VAL A 85 12.29 -3.15 -12.09
N SER A 86 12.99 -3.41 -10.98
CA SER A 86 12.98 -2.55 -9.80
C SER A 86 14.38 -2.07 -9.42
N HIS A 87 14.44 -0.99 -8.64
CA HIS A 87 15.70 -0.49 -8.09
C HIS A 87 16.11 -1.20 -6.78
N GLU A 88 15.15 -1.79 -6.08
CA GLU A 88 15.33 -2.53 -4.82
C GLU A 88 14.35 -3.71 -4.72
N LEU A 89 14.65 -4.64 -3.81
CA LEU A 89 13.75 -5.72 -3.37
C LEU A 89 13.29 -5.42 -1.94
N SER A 90 12.21 -4.66 -1.81
CA SER A 90 11.55 -4.41 -0.52
C SER A 90 10.09 -4.88 -0.56
N LEU A 91 9.50 -5.17 0.61
CA LEU A 91 8.07 -5.51 0.72
C LEU A 91 7.22 -4.28 1.09
N SER A 92 7.59 -3.11 0.57
CA SER A 92 6.89 -1.86 0.85
C SER A 92 6.78 -0.99 -0.40
N GLY A 93 5.76 -0.13 -0.49
CA GLY A 93 5.61 0.83 -1.58
C GLY A 93 5.56 0.18 -2.97
N GLY A 94 6.29 0.74 -3.93
CA GLY A 94 6.30 0.29 -5.34
C GLY A 94 6.73 -1.17 -5.54
N PRO A 95 7.81 -1.67 -4.91
CA PRO A 95 8.17 -3.08 -4.96
C PRO A 95 7.06 -4.06 -4.55
N LEU A 96 6.26 -3.73 -3.53
CA LEU A 96 5.11 -4.56 -3.14
C LEU A 96 4.06 -4.66 -4.26
N LEU A 97 3.79 -3.55 -4.95
CA LEU A 97 2.83 -3.51 -6.06
C LEU A 97 3.34 -4.28 -7.28
N LEU A 98 4.65 -4.23 -7.52
CA LEU A 98 5.29 -5.00 -8.58
C LEU A 98 5.17 -6.52 -8.31
N MET A 99 5.28 -6.93 -7.05
CA MET A 99 5.05 -8.32 -6.62
C MET A 99 3.60 -8.76 -6.87
N GLU A 100 2.62 -7.92 -6.53
CA GLU A 100 1.21 -8.23 -6.77
C GLU A 100 0.91 -8.39 -8.27
N LEU A 101 1.46 -7.50 -9.11
CA LEU A 101 1.38 -7.65 -10.56
C LEU A 101 2.04 -8.95 -11.03
N ALA A 102 3.21 -9.30 -10.50
CA ALA A 102 3.89 -10.55 -10.82
C ALA A 102 2.99 -11.76 -10.54
N PHE A 103 2.31 -11.78 -9.40
CA PHE A 103 1.40 -12.86 -9.01
C PHE A 103 0.15 -12.91 -9.86
N LEU A 104 -0.46 -11.75 -10.19
CA LEU A 104 -1.60 -11.70 -11.10
C LEU A 104 -1.24 -12.26 -12.49
N LEU A 105 -0.06 -11.93 -13.00
CA LEU A 105 0.44 -12.42 -14.30
C LEU A 105 0.79 -13.91 -14.26
N ARG A 106 1.44 -14.38 -13.20
CA ARG A 106 1.71 -15.81 -13.00
C ARG A 106 0.43 -16.63 -12.87
N GLY A 107 -0.59 -16.09 -12.21
CA GLY A 107 -1.91 -16.73 -12.04
C GLY A 107 -2.61 -17.04 -13.35
N VAL A 108 -2.35 -16.28 -14.42
CA VAL A 108 -2.88 -16.52 -15.78
C VAL A 108 -1.90 -17.24 -16.71
N GLY A 109 -0.77 -17.71 -16.18
CA GLY A 109 0.23 -18.47 -16.94
C GLY A 109 1.18 -17.63 -17.79
N ALA A 110 1.41 -16.35 -17.47
CA ALA A 110 2.49 -15.57 -18.06
C ALA A 110 3.86 -16.03 -17.53
N GLU A 111 4.91 -15.90 -18.33
CA GLU A 111 6.28 -16.06 -17.88
C GLU A 111 6.76 -14.74 -17.27
N VAL A 112 7.10 -14.75 -15.96
CA VAL A 112 7.48 -13.52 -15.25
C VAL A 112 8.90 -13.63 -14.76
N VAL A 113 9.71 -12.65 -15.17
CA VAL A 113 11.08 -12.46 -14.71
C VAL A 113 11.15 -11.13 -13.99
N TRP A 114 11.76 -11.10 -12.80
CA TRP A 114 12.03 -9.89 -12.06
C TRP A 114 13.54 -9.69 -11.90
N ILE A 115 14.02 -8.52 -12.33
CA ILE A 115 15.38 -8.06 -12.07
C ILE A 115 15.45 -6.87 -11.11
N THR A 116 16.46 -6.86 -10.24
CA THR A 116 16.74 -5.78 -9.28
C THR A 116 18.15 -5.20 -9.46
N ASN A 117 18.27 -3.87 -9.36
CA ASN A 117 19.57 -3.17 -9.43
C ASN A 117 20.41 -3.30 -8.16
N GLN A 118 19.79 -3.58 -7.01
CA GLN A 118 20.49 -3.75 -5.73
C GLN A 118 20.42 -5.21 -5.31
N LYS A 119 21.59 -5.81 -5.07
CA LYS A 119 21.75 -6.98 -4.22
C LYS A 119 22.28 -6.45 -2.88
N PRO A 120 21.73 -6.83 -1.72
CA PRO A 120 22.35 -6.46 -0.45
C PRO A 120 23.75 -7.07 -0.38
N GLU A 121 24.67 -6.36 0.27
CA GLU A 121 26.03 -6.85 0.51
C GLU A 121 26.08 -7.97 1.56
N GLU A 122 24.98 -8.22 2.28
CA GLU A 122 24.84 -9.28 3.29
C GLU A 122 23.60 -10.16 3.02
N ALA A 123 23.60 -11.37 3.57
CA ALA A 123 22.44 -12.27 3.55
C ALA A 123 21.31 -11.69 4.42
N ASP A 124 20.57 -10.72 3.88
CA ASP A 124 19.33 -10.24 4.49
C ASP A 124 18.29 -11.36 4.39
N GLU A 125 17.98 -12.00 5.53
CA GLU A 125 16.98 -13.08 5.64
C GLU A 125 15.64 -12.70 4.99
N VAL A 126 15.29 -11.40 4.99
CA VAL A 126 14.06 -10.89 4.36
C VAL A 126 14.12 -11.01 2.83
N ILE A 127 15.29 -10.76 2.23
CA ILE A 127 15.46 -10.81 0.78
C ILE A 127 15.58 -12.24 0.29
N TYR A 128 16.26 -13.11 1.04
CA TYR A 128 16.27 -14.55 0.77
C TYR A 128 14.85 -15.15 0.84
N SER A 129 14.09 -14.78 1.86
CA SER A 129 12.68 -15.18 2.00
C SER A 129 11.81 -14.67 0.85
N LEU A 130 12.09 -13.45 0.35
CA LEU A 130 11.37 -12.87 -0.78
C LEU A 130 11.66 -13.59 -2.10
N GLU A 131 12.93 -13.87 -2.39
CA GLU A 131 13.34 -14.61 -3.59
C GLU A 131 12.69 -16.00 -3.61
N ASN A 132 12.67 -16.70 -2.48
CA ASN A 132 11.99 -18.00 -2.36
C ASN A 132 10.47 -17.85 -2.57
N LYS A 133 9.83 -16.85 -1.97
CA LYS A 133 8.40 -16.59 -2.17
C LYS A 133 8.06 -16.28 -3.64
N MET A 134 8.96 -15.61 -4.36
CA MET A 134 8.83 -15.35 -5.79
C MET A 134 8.94 -16.66 -6.58
N LEU A 135 9.98 -17.45 -6.31
CA LEU A 135 10.23 -18.73 -6.98
C LEU A 135 9.10 -19.74 -6.75
N ASP A 136 8.55 -19.82 -5.53
CA ASP A 136 7.41 -20.69 -5.18
C ASP A 136 6.14 -20.35 -6.00
N ARG A 137 6.04 -19.11 -6.48
CA ARG A 137 4.96 -18.63 -7.38
C ARG A 137 5.38 -18.64 -8.86
N GLY A 138 6.56 -19.18 -9.16
CA GLY A 138 7.12 -19.29 -10.51
C GLY A 138 7.62 -17.98 -11.10
N VAL A 139 7.89 -16.96 -10.27
CA VAL A 139 8.56 -15.72 -10.69
C VAL A 139 10.07 -15.94 -10.60
N GLN A 140 10.76 -15.81 -11.72
CA GLN A 140 12.23 -15.94 -11.75
C GLN A 140 12.87 -14.63 -11.28
N VAL A 141 13.80 -14.68 -10.34
CA VAL A 141 14.51 -13.49 -9.85
C VAL A 141 16.01 -13.62 -10.14
N PHE A 142 16.61 -12.59 -10.75
CA PHE A 142 18.06 -12.55 -10.96
C PHE A 142 18.62 -11.11 -11.06
N PRO A 143 19.94 -10.90 -10.99
CA PRO A 143 20.53 -9.56 -11.00
C PRO A 143 20.19 -8.76 -12.26
N ALA A 144 19.96 -7.46 -12.12
CA ALA A 144 19.68 -6.58 -13.26
C ALA A 144 20.87 -6.32 -14.18
N LYS A 145 22.07 -6.83 -13.85
CA LYS A 145 23.30 -6.67 -14.64
C LYS A 145 23.62 -7.94 -15.43
N GLY A 146 24.34 -7.77 -16.54
CA GLY A 146 24.91 -8.86 -17.33
C GLY A 146 24.05 -9.29 -18.52
N GLN A 147 24.60 -10.18 -19.33
CA GLN A 147 24.02 -10.57 -20.62
C GLN A 147 22.61 -11.18 -20.49
N LYS A 148 22.38 -11.98 -19.44
CA LYS A 148 21.07 -12.59 -19.18
C LYS A 148 19.95 -11.55 -19.07
N ALA A 149 20.20 -10.41 -18.40
CA ALA A 149 19.22 -9.33 -18.27
C ALA A 149 18.94 -8.65 -19.62
N ILE A 150 19.97 -8.42 -20.43
CA ILE A 150 19.86 -7.83 -21.77
C ILE A 150 19.06 -8.76 -22.69
N ASP A 151 19.42 -10.04 -22.75
CA ASP A 151 18.76 -11.04 -23.59
C ASP A 151 17.29 -11.20 -23.22
N THR A 152 16.99 -11.20 -21.92
CA THR A 152 15.61 -11.28 -21.43
C THR A 152 14.82 -10.04 -21.83
N ALA A 153 15.40 -8.83 -21.68
CA ALA A 153 14.75 -7.58 -22.06
C ALA A 153 14.45 -7.52 -23.58
N LEU A 154 15.36 -8.01 -24.41
CA LEU A 154 15.16 -8.08 -25.86
C LEU A 154 14.05 -9.06 -26.25
N LYS A 155 13.99 -10.22 -25.58
CA LYS A 155 13.01 -11.28 -25.83
C LYS A 155 11.62 -10.99 -25.26
N ALA A 156 11.53 -10.19 -24.19
CA ALA A 156 10.27 -9.90 -23.51
C ALA A 156 9.20 -9.35 -24.47
N ASP A 157 7.95 -9.76 -24.25
CA ASP A 157 6.77 -9.15 -24.87
C ASP A 157 6.46 -7.80 -24.22
N LEU A 158 6.75 -7.67 -22.92
CA LEU A 158 6.50 -6.48 -22.10
C LEU A 158 7.62 -6.28 -21.09
N VAL A 159 8.08 -5.04 -20.95
CA VAL A 159 8.99 -4.63 -19.87
C VAL A 159 8.28 -3.63 -18.96
N VAL A 160 8.15 -3.95 -17.68
CA VAL A 160 7.59 -3.04 -16.68
C VAL A 160 8.72 -2.39 -15.90
N LEU A 161 8.93 -1.08 -16.11
CA LEU A 161 9.84 -0.29 -15.29
C LEU A 161 9.09 0.22 -14.07
N ASN A 162 9.48 -0.23 -12.89
CA ASN A 162 8.86 0.18 -11.63
C ASN A 162 9.62 1.34 -11.01
N THR A 163 8.90 2.41 -10.70
CA THR A 163 9.40 3.67 -10.14
C THR A 163 10.20 4.50 -11.14
N ALA A 164 10.33 5.81 -10.89
CA ALA A 164 11.12 6.69 -11.74
C ALA A 164 12.62 6.34 -11.70
N VAL A 165 13.08 5.74 -10.60
CA VAL A 165 14.49 5.40 -10.38
C VAL A 165 14.96 4.26 -11.30
N ALA A 166 14.06 3.33 -11.66
CA ALA A 166 14.38 2.24 -12.57
C ALA A 166 14.79 2.71 -13.97
N GLY A 167 14.51 3.97 -14.35
CA GLY A 167 14.98 4.53 -15.63
C GLY A 167 16.50 4.47 -15.82
N LYS A 168 17.29 4.53 -14.73
CA LYS A 168 18.76 4.38 -14.78
C LYS A 168 19.22 3.05 -15.34
N TRP A 169 18.42 1.99 -15.16
CA TRP A 169 18.75 0.65 -15.64
C TRP A 169 18.87 0.62 -17.17
N LEU A 170 18.03 1.39 -17.88
CA LEU A 170 18.03 1.42 -19.35
C LEU A 170 19.41 1.76 -19.89
N ASP A 171 19.98 2.90 -19.50
CA ASP A 171 21.30 3.31 -20.01
C ASP A 171 22.43 2.45 -19.43
N ALA A 172 22.34 2.10 -18.14
CA ALA A 172 23.43 1.41 -17.46
C ALA A 172 23.64 -0.03 -17.97
N VAL A 173 22.56 -0.69 -18.41
CA VAL A 173 22.57 -2.12 -18.75
C VAL A 173 22.31 -2.36 -20.23
N LEU A 174 21.30 -1.72 -20.82
CA LEU A 174 20.92 -2.02 -22.21
C LEU A 174 21.84 -1.32 -23.22
N LYS A 175 22.42 -0.16 -22.88
CA LYS A 175 23.35 0.59 -23.73
C LYS A 175 22.79 0.78 -25.15
N GLU A 176 23.45 0.24 -26.18
CA GLU A 176 23.01 0.30 -27.58
C GLU A 176 21.66 -0.40 -27.86
N ASN A 177 21.20 -1.28 -26.96
CA ASN A 177 19.93 -1.98 -27.09
C ASN A 177 18.73 -1.17 -26.58
N VAL A 178 18.93 0.00 -25.96
CA VAL A 178 17.84 0.84 -25.43
C VAL A 178 16.71 1.07 -26.46
N PRO A 179 16.98 1.52 -27.71
CA PRO A 179 15.92 1.77 -28.69
C PRO A 179 15.07 0.55 -29.04
N ARG A 180 15.63 -0.67 -28.91
CA ARG A 180 14.93 -1.94 -29.21
C ARG A 180 13.98 -2.35 -28.10
N VAL A 181 14.22 -1.90 -26.87
CA VAL A 181 13.42 -2.27 -25.69
C VAL A 181 12.34 -1.22 -25.40
N LEU A 182 12.63 0.07 -25.59
CA LEU A 182 11.70 1.17 -25.28
C LEU A 182 10.27 0.97 -25.83
N PRO A 183 10.05 0.51 -27.08
CA PRO A 183 8.70 0.31 -27.60
C PRO A 183 7.86 -0.73 -26.86
N LYS A 184 8.47 -1.57 -26.00
CA LYS A 184 7.82 -2.59 -25.18
C LYS A 184 7.71 -2.19 -23.70
N VAL A 185 8.17 -0.99 -23.34
CA VAL A 185 8.21 -0.54 -21.95
C VAL A 185 6.88 0.06 -21.52
N LEU A 186 6.30 -0.48 -20.44
CA LEU A 186 5.32 0.19 -19.61
C LEU A 186 6.01 0.73 -18.36
N TRP A 187 5.95 2.04 -18.14
CA TRP A 187 6.57 2.66 -16.97
C TRP A 187 5.55 2.85 -15.85
N TRP A 188 5.66 2.11 -14.76
CA TRP A 188 4.77 2.24 -13.60
C TRP A 188 5.40 3.16 -12.55
N ILE A 189 4.76 4.32 -12.31
CA ILE A 189 5.28 5.38 -11.45
C ILE A 189 4.38 5.55 -10.22
N HIS A 190 5.00 5.54 -9.04
CA HIS A 190 4.33 5.57 -7.73
C HIS A 190 4.68 6.82 -6.91
N GLU A 191 5.50 7.70 -7.49
CA GLU A 191 6.10 8.81 -6.74
C GLU A 191 5.53 10.16 -7.13
N MET A 192 5.45 11.07 -6.16
CA MET A 192 4.99 12.43 -6.38
C MET A 192 5.91 13.43 -5.68
N ARG A 193 7.21 13.42 -6.03
CA ARG A 193 8.22 14.31 -5.43
C ARG A 193 9.17 14.92 -6.45
N GLY A 194 9.61 16.14 -6.17
CA GLY A 194 10.41 16.95 -7.09
C GLY A 194 11.78 16.36 -7.45
N HIS A 195 12.41 15.54 -6.60
CA HIS A 195 13.75 15.01 -6.86
C HIS A 195 13.78 13.86 -7.88
N TYR A 196 12.63 13.30 -8.26
CA TYR A 196 12.52 12.29 -9.32
C TYR A 196 12.56 12.89 -10.73
N PHE A 197 12.33 14.19 -10.87
CA PHE A 197 12.40 14.90 -12.17
C PHE A 197 13.84 15.30 -12.48
N LYS A 198 14.69 14.30 -12.71
CA LYS A 198 16.06 14.47 -13.25
C LYS A 198 16.14 13.78 -14.60
N VAL A 199 16.85 14.40 -15.56
CA VAL A 199 17.00 13.87 -16.94
C VAL A 199 17.47 12.41 -16.92
N GLU A 200 18.44 12.07 -16.07
CA GLU A 200 18.95 10.69 -15.90
C GLU A 200 17.90 9.65 -15.52
N TYR A 201 16.79 10.06 -14.89
CA TYR A 201 15.71 9.16 -14.49
C TYR A 201 14.65 9.03 -15.58
N VAL A 202 14.39 10.09 -16.34
CA VAL A 202 13.12 10.20 -17.08
C VAL A 202 13.28 10.57 -18.55
N LYS A 203 14.51 10.74 -19.07
CA LYS A 203 14.76 11.12 -20.48
C LYS A 203 14.13 10.18 -21.51
N HIS A 204 13.89 8.92 -21.11
CA HIS A 204 13.33 7.89 -21.97
C HIS A 204 11.79 7.86 -22.02
N LEU A 205 11.11 8.62 -21.16
CA LEU A 205 9.64 8.67 -21.10
C LEU A 205 8.95 8.91 -22.46
N PRO A 206 9.41 9.79 -23.36
CA PRO A 206 8.73 10.03 -24.63
C PRO A 206 8.68 8.80 -25.56
N PHE A 207 9.58 7.85 -25.35
CA PHE A 207 9.83 6.75 -26.28
C PHE A 207 9.23 5.42 -25.80
N VAL A 208 8.77 5.35 -24.54
CA VAL A 208 8.14 4.13 -24.02
C VAL A 208 6.74 3.92 -24.63
N ALA A 209 6.19 2.71 -24.45
CA ALA A 209 4.87 2.36 -24.97
C ALA A 209 3.72 3.05 -24.19
N GLY A 210 3.93 3.28 -22.90
CA GLY A 210 2.98 3.96 -22.03
C GLY A 210 3.53 4.15 -20.62
N ALA A 211 2.83 4.97 -19.83
CA ALA A 211 3.06 5.12 -18.39
C ALA A 211 1.80 4.76 -17.61
N MET A 212 1.95 4.07 -16.48
CA MET A 212 0.89 3.74 -15.54
C MET A 212 1.15 4.47 -14.23
N ILE A 213 0.14 5.14 -13.67
CA ILE A 213 0.26 5.97 -12.47
C ILE A 213 -0.94 5.72 -11.55
N ASP A 214 -0.72 5.75 -10.23
CA ASP A 214 -1.73 5.26 -9.28
C ASP A 214 -2.91 6.22 -9.03
N SER A 215 -2.86 7.45 -9.53
CA SER A 215 -3.92 8.45 -9.35
C SER A 215 -3.93 9.53 -10.45
N HIS A 216 -5.09 10.14 -10.69
CA HIS A 216 -5.24 11.23 -11.65
C HIS A 216 -4.42 12.45 -11.26
N THR A 217 -4.45 12.80 -9.98
CA THR A 217 -3.70 13.93 -9.44
C THR A 217 -2.20 13.76 -9.66
N THR A 218 -1.68 12.54 -9.47
CA THR A 218 -0.26 12.24 -9.70
C THR A 218 0.05 12.24 -11.20
N ALA A 219 -0.83 11.71 -12.04
CA ALA A 219 -0.63 11.71 -13.49
C ALA A 219 -0.56 13.13 -14.06
N GLU A 220 -1.45 14.03 -13.64
CA GLU A 220 -1.41 15.44 -14.02
C GLU A 220 -0.13 16.13 -13.52
N TYR A 221 0.28 15.84 -12.28
CA TYR A 221 1.52 16.37 -11.73
C TYR A 221 2.74 15.95 -12.58
N TRP A 222 2.82 14.68 -12.96
CA TRP A 222 3.89 14.19 -13.85
C TRP A 222 3.86 14.84 -15.22
N LYS A 223 2.68 14.95 -15.84
CA LYS A 223 2.49 15.58 -17.15
C LYS A 223 2.94 17.04 -17.16
N ASN A 224 2.57 17.81 -16.14
CA ASN A 224 2.95 19.22 -16.05
C ASN A 224 4.42 19.37 -15.71
N ARG A 225 4.92 18.63 -14.72
CA ARG A 225 6.27 18.82 -14.20
C ARG A 225 7.37 18.34 -15.15
N THR A 226 7.15 17.26 -15.90
CA THR A 226 8.08 16.81 -16.95
C THR A 226 8.18 17.83 -18.08
N ARG A 227 7.05 18.38 -18.54
CA ARG A 227 6.99 19.43 -19.56
C ARG A 227 7.68 20.71 -19.10
N GLU A 228 7.27 21.26 -17.96
CA GLU A 228 7.75 22.57 -17.48
C GLU A 228 9.21 22.55 -17.03
N ARG A 229 9.66 21.46 -16.39
CA ARG A 229 11.00 21.40 -15.81
C ARG A 229 12.05 20.83 -16.77
N LEU A 230 11.65 19.87 -17.62
CA LEU A 230 12.60 19.09 -18.41
C LEU A 230 12.35 19.20 -19.92
N GLY A 231 11.25 19.82 -20.37
CA GLY A 231 10.87 19.82 -21.78
C GLY A 231 10.51 18.43 -22.31
N ILE A 232 10.24 17.46 -21.42
CA ILE A 232 9.95 16.07 -21.76
C ILE A 232 8.44 15.89 -21.85
N LYS A 233 7.96 15.34 -22.98
CA LYS A 233 6.55 14.95 -23.15
C LYS A 233 6.32 13.58 -22.52
N MET A 234 5.28 13.47 -21.68
CA MET A 234 4.82 12.17 -21.18
C MET A 234 4.31 11.29 -22.34
N PRO A 235 4.53 9.96 -22.27
CA PRO A 235 3.86 9.02 -23.17
C PRO A 235 2.35 8.98 -22.84
N ASP A 236 1.60 8.17 -23.57
CA ASP A 236 0.22 7.87 -23.17
C ASP A 236 0.21 7.37 -21.73
N THR A 237 -0.54 8.09 -20.89
CA THR A 237 -0.49 7.94 -19.44
C THR A 237 -1.84 7.45 -18.94
N TYR A 238 -1.81 6.33 -18.23
CA TYR A 238 -2.97 5.61 -17.74
C TYR A 238 -3.01 5.66 -16.22
N VAL A 239 -4.21 5.89 -15.68
CA VAL A 239 -4.43 5.90 -14.23
C VAL A 239 -4.98 4.56 -13.78
N VAL A 240 -4.30 3.92 -12.83
CA VAL A 240 -4.69 2.64 -12.25
C VAL A 240 -4.76 2.79 -10.73
N HIS A 241 -5.97 3.01 -10.22
CA HIS A 241 -6.19 2.96 -8.77
C HIS A 241 -5.92 1.56 -8.23
N LEU A 242 -5.21 1.51 -7.11
CA LEU A 242 -4.86 0.27 -6.43
C LEU A 242 -6.10 -0.40 -5.81
N GLY A 243 -5.97 -1.69 -5.49
CA GLY A 243 -7.03 -2.48 -4.85
C GLY A 243 -6.54 -3.22 -3.61
N ASN A 244 -7.45 -3.45 -2.66
CA ASN A 244 -7.20 -4.31 -1.51
C ASN A 244 -7.20 -5.79 -1.95
N SER A 245 -6.26 -6.56 -1.40
CA SER A 245 -6.16 -8.00 -1.67
C SER A 245 -7.33 -8.76 -1.03
N LYS A 246 -7.58 -9.96 -1.53
CA LYS A 246 -8.62 -10.84 -0.98
C LYS A 246 -8.36 -11.16 0.50
N GLU A 247 -7.12 -11.44 0.87
CA GLU A 247 -6.74 -11.79 2.24
C GLU A 247 -7.00 -10.65 3.23
N LEU A 248 -6.74 -9.40 2.83
CA LEU A 248 -7.06 -8.25 3.68
C LEU A 248 -8.57 -8.14 3.90
N MET A 249 -9.36 -8.33 2.84
CA MET A 249 -10.82 -8.29 2.92
C MET A 249 -11.38 -9.41 3.79
N GLU A 250 -10.86 -10.63 3.68
CA GLU A 250 -11.24 -11.76 4.53
C GLU A 250 -11.01 -11.45 6.02
N VAL A 251 -9.86 -10.86 6.36
CA VAL A 251 -9.58 -10.41 7.75
C VAL A 251 -10.49 -9.26 8.17
N ALA A 252 -10.80 -8.32 7.26
CA ALA A 252 -11.65 -7.17 7.58
C ALA A 252 -13.15 -7.53 7.72
N GLU A 253 -13.59 -8.61 7.09
CA GLU A 253 -14.97 -9.09 7.12
C GLU A 253 -15.20 -10.14 8.23
N ASP A 254 -14.14 -10.84 8.67
CA ASP A 254 -14.24 -11.74 9.82
C ASP A 254 -14.25 -10.97 11.16
N SER A 255 -15.44 -10.91 11.76
CA SER A 255 -15.66 -10.28 13.07
C SER A 255 -14.84 -10.90 14.20
N VAL A 256 -14.54 -12.21 14.15
CA VAL A 256 -13.77 -12.89 15.20
C VAL A 256 -12.30 -12.49 15.09
N SER A 257 -11.71 -12.61 13.90
CA SER A 257 -10.34 -12.13 13.65
C SER A 257 -10.17 -10.67 14.04
N ARG A 258 -11.11 -9.79 13.66
CA ARG A 258 -11.05 -8.37 14.02
C ARG A 258 -11.05 -8.15 15.53
N ARG A 259 -11.93 -8.84 16.27
CA ARG A 259 -12.00 -8.71 17.73
C ARG A 259 -10.70 -9.17 18.39
N VAL A 260 -10.20 -10.35 18.03
CA VAL A 260 -8.97 -10.91 18.60
C VAL A 260 -7.77 -10.01 18.32
N LEU A 261 -7.63 -9.54 17.08
CA LEU A 261 -6.55 -8.63 16.69
C LEU A 261 -6.64 -7.28 17.43
N ARG A 262 -7.85 -6.73 17.54
CA ARG A 262 -8.10 -5.49 18.28
C ARG A 262 -7.69 -5.61 19.74
N GLU A 263 -8.15 -6.66 20.43
CA GLU A 263 -7.85 -6.90 21.84
C GLU A 263 -6.34 -7.05 22.05
N HIS A 264 -5.68 -7.86 21.24
CA HIS A 264 -4.23 -8.09 21.33
C HIS A 264 -3.41 -6.80 21.17
N VAL A 265 -3.69 -6.01 20.13
CA VAL A 265 -2.96 -4.77 19.90
C VAL A 265 -3.27 -3.75 21.00
N ARG A 266 -4.53 -3.61 21.40
CA ARG A 266 -4.92 -2.67 22.47
C ARG A 266 -4.29 -3.00 23.81
N GLU A 267 -4.26 -4.28 24.18
CA GLU A 267 -3.56 -4.76 25.37
C GLU A 267 -2.07 -4.39 25.32
N SER A 268 -1.40 -4.64 24.18
CA SER A 268 0.01 -4.29 24.02
C SER A 268 0.32 -2.79 24.13
N LEU A 269 -0.68 -1.94 23.84
CA LEU A 269 -0.59 -0.48 23.93
C LEU A 269 -1.11 0.07 25.28
N GLY A 270 -1.69 -0.77 26.15
CA GLY A 270 -2.36 -0.32 27.37
C GLY A 270 -3.59 0.55 27.10
N VAL A 271 -4.27 0.33 25.97
CA VAL A 271 -5.49 1.03 25.55
C VAL A 271 -6.70 0.15 25.87
N ARG A 272 -7.77 0.71 26.45
CA ARG A 272 -8.98 -0.08 26.75
C ARG A 272 -9.89 -0.20 25.53
N ASN A 273 -10.86 -1.10 25.58
CA ASN A 273 -11.78 -1.32 24.46
C ASN A 273 -12.75 -0.16 24.22
N GLU A 274 -13.09 0.58 25.26
CA GLU A 274 -13.93 1.79 25.22
C GLU A 274 -13.17 3.05 24.78
N ASP A 275 -11.84 3.04 24.86
CA ASP A 275 -11.01 4.19 24.49
C ASP A 275 -10.97 4.36 22.95
N LEU A 276 -10.83 5.60 22.51
CA LEU A 276 -10.68 5.97 21.10
C LEU A 276 -9.23 6.00 20.69
N LEU A 277 -8.88 5.28 19.62
CA LEU A 277 -7.52 5.20 19.10
C LEU A 277 -7.45 5.77 17.68
N PHE A 278 -6.74 6.89 17.53
CA PHE A 278 -6.44 7.54 16.26
C PHE A 278 -5.07 7.09 15.76
N ALA A 279 -4.95 6.70 14.50
CA ALA A 279 -3.68 6.20 13.98
C ALA A 279 -3.17 6.94 12.75
N ILE A 280 -1.87 7.15 12.71
CA ILE A 280 -1.14 7.42 11.48
C ILE A 280 -0.23 6.22 11.18
N ILE A 281 -0.43 5.61 10.02
CA ILE A 281 0.26 4.38 9.61
C ILE A 281 1.01 4.65 8.31
N ASN A 282 2.32 4.91 8.41
CA ASN A 282 3.23 5.13 7.28
C ASN A 282 4.67 5.28 7.78
N SER A 283 5.64 5.30 6.86
CA SER A 283 7.04 5.62 7.16
C SER A 283 7.18 6.97 7.88
N VAL A 284 7.93 7.01 8.98
CA VAL A 284 8.15 8.26 9.72
C VAL A 284 9.07 9.22 8.93
N SER A 285 8.48 10.30 8.41
CA SER A 285 9.18 11.35 7.68
C SER A 285 8.33 12.63 7.66
N ARG A 286 8.97 13.81 7.60
CA ARG A 286 8.26 15.10 7.63
C ARG A 286 7.13 15.22 6.60
N GLY A 287 7.31 14.63 5.41
CA GLY A 287 6.30 14.64 4.35
C GLY A 287 5.03 13.86 4.68
N LYS A 288 5.01 13.06 5.75
CA LYS A 288 3.84 12.30 6.21
C LYS A 288 3.08 12.97 7.36
N GLY A 289 3.60 14.08 7.91
CA GLY A 289 2.86 14.95 8.83
C GLY A 289 2.56 14.37 10.21
N GLN A 290 3.40 13.48 10.75
CA GLN A 290 3.24 12.96 12.11
C GLN A 290 3.27 14.08 13.16
N ASP A 291 4.14 15.07 12.98
CA ASP A 291 4.28 16.24 13.85
C ASP A 291 3.00 17.08 13.89
N LEU A 292 2.39 17.32 12.72
CA LEU A 292 1.13 18.06 12.62
C LEU A 292 -0.05 17.25 13.19
N PHE A 293 -0.03 15.93 13.03
CA PHE A 293 -1.02 15.05 13.67
C PHE A 293 -0.91 15.10 15.20
N LEU A 294 0.29 14.91 15.76
CA LEU A 294 0.49 14.95 17.22
C LEU A 294 0.14 16.32 17.80
N ARG A 295 0.44 17.42 17.10
CA ARG A 295 0.00 18.76 17.49
C ARG A 295 -1.52 18.89 17.49
N SER A 296 -2.18 18.47 16.43
CA SER A 296 -3.64 18.49 16.31
C SER A 296 -4.31 17.64 17.39
N PHE A 297 -3.74 16.47 17.68
CA PHE A 297 -4.21 15.57 18.72
C PHE A 297 -4.07 16.23 20.10
N HIS A 298 -2.90 16.77 20.45
CA HIS A 298 -2.70 17.51 21.70
C HIS A 298 -3.71 18.66 21.85
N GLU A 299 -3.87 19.50 20.83
CA GLU A 299 -4.81 20.63 20.87
C GLU A 299 -6.27 20.15 20.98
N SER A 300 -6.61 18.98 20.43
CA SER A 300 -7.95 18.40 20.58
C SER A 300 -8.24 18.00 22.03
N LEU A 301 -7.24 17.44 22.74
CA LEU A 301 -7.35 17.12 24.16
C LEU A 301 -7.59 18.37 25.01
N GLN A 302 -6.92 19.48 24.69
CA GLN A 302 -7.13 20.76 25.37
C GLN A 302 -8.56 21.28 25.17
N ILE A 303 -9.04 21.29 23.93
CA ILE A 303 -10.42 21.74 23.62
C ILE A 303 -11.47 20.90 24.34
N ILE A 304 -11.30 19.58 24.36
CA ILE A 304 -12.21 18.66 25.04
C ILE A 304 -12.26 18.98 26.54
N LYS A 305 -11.09 19.20 27.15
CA LYS A 305 -10.98 19.57 28.57
C LYS A 305 -11.60 20.94 28.86
N GLU A 306 -11.24 21.96 28.09
CA GLU A 306 -11.73 23.35 28.24
C GLU A 306 -13.24 23.43 28.11
N LYS A 307 -13.81 22.76 27.10
CA LYS A 307 -15.25 22.74 26.83
C LYS A 307 -16.01 21.67 27.62
N LYS A 308 -15.33 20.90 28.47
CA LYS A 308 -15.90 19.80 29.27
C LYS A 308 -16.74 18.82 28.41
N LEU A 309 -16.26 18.51 27.21
CA LEU A 309 -16.95 17.61 26.29
C LEU A 309 -16.88 16.18 26.83
N GLN A 310 -18.01 15.48 26.80
CA GLN A 310 -18.08 14.08 27.17
C GLN A 310 -17.61 13.22 25.99
N VAL A 311 -16.44 12.62 26.14
CA VAL A 311 -15.85 11.70 25.15
C VAL A 311 -15.13 10.56 25.89
N PRO A 312 -14.98 9.38 25.27
CA PRO A 312 -14.08 8.36 25.80
C PRO A 312 -12.64 8.86 25.89
N SER A 313 -11.78 8.18 26.67
CA SER A 313 -10.35 8.50 26.64
C SER A 313 -9.82 8.38 25.22
N MET A 314 -8.91 9.27 24.84
CA MET A 314 -8.38 9.34 23.50
C MET A 314 -6.89 9.06 23.52
N HIS A 315 -6.46 8.21 22.57
CA HIS A 315 -5.08 7.84 22.33
C HIS A 315 -4.72 8.07 20.85
N ALA A 316 -3.44 8.29 20.59
CA ALA A 316 -2.86 8.35 19.26
C ALA A 316 -1.81 7.26 19.11
N VAL A 317 -1.71 6.64 17.93
CA VAL A 317 -0.64 5.70 17.61
C VAL A 317 0.05 6.08 16.30
N VAL A 318 1.38 6.08 16.33
CA VAL A 318 2.26 6.25 15.16
C VAL A 318 2.84 4.89 14.82
N VAL A 319 2.34 4.25 13.76
CA VAL A 319 2.83 2.96 13.27
C VAL A 319 3.77 3.20 12.09
N GLY A 320 5.01 2.71 12.20
CA GLY A 320 6.06 2.96 11.20
C GLY A 320 7.33 3.61 11.76
N SER A 321 7.43 3.77 13.08
CA SER A 321 8.65 4.24 13.76
C SER A 321 9.80 3.26 13.52
N ASP A 322 11.03 3.74 13.48
CA ASP A 322 12.21 2.87 13.56
C ASP A 322 12.91 3.13 14.91
N MET A 323 12.47 2.39 15.93
CA MET A 323 13.01 2.52 17.29
C MET A 323 14.53 2.29 17.36
N SER A 324 15.11 1.62 16.35
CA SER A 324 16.55 1.34 16.29
C SER A 324 17.37 2.48 15.67
N LYS A 325 16.80 3.25 14.75
CA LYS A 325 17.55 4.26 13.96
C LYS A 325 17.54 5.67 14.55
N GLN A 326 16.70 5.94 15.57
CA GLN A 326 16.59 7.23 16.29
C GLN A 326 16.86 8.46 15.42
N THR A 327 16.12 8.59 14.31
CA THR A 327 16.32 9.72 13.40
C THR A 327 16.01 11.04 14.10
N LYS A 328 16.64 12.15 13.67
CA LYS A 328 16.38 13.50 14.24
C LYS A 328 14.88 13.81 14.32
N PHE A 329 14.12 13.45 13.29
CA PHE A 329 12.68 13.69 13.25
C PHE A 329 11.92 12.83 14.26
N GLU A 330 12.28 11.56 14.44
CA GLU A 330 11.67 10.71 15.50
C GLU A 330 11.94 11.26 16.90
N THR A 331 13.17 11.74 17.15
CA THR A 331 13.51 12.38 18.43
C THR A 331 12.68 13.65 18.65
N GLU A 332 12.47 14.47 17.62
CA GLU A 332 11.60 15.65 17.70
C GLU A 332 10.15 15.27 18.08
N LEU A 333 9.58 14.20 17.48
CA LEU A 333 8.23 13.73 17.80
C LEU A 333 8.12 13.27 19.26
N ARG A 334 9.11 12.52 19.75
CA ARG A 334 9.14 12.02 21.14
C ARG A 334 9.32 13.16 22.14
N ASN A 335 10.22 14.10 21.85
CA ASN A 335 10.42 15.27 22.67
C ASN A 335 9.14 16.11 22.77
N PHE A 336 8.41 16.28 21.66
CA PHE A 336 7.10 16.95 21.68
C PHE A 336 6.10 16.25 22.62
N VAL A 337 6.00 14.92 22.55
CA VAL A 337 5.10 14.14 23.41
C VAL A 337 5.47 14.28 24.89
N ILE A 338 6.77 14.30 25.21
CA ILE A 338 7.28 14.50 26.57
C ILE A 338 7.01 15.92 27.06
N GLU A 339 7.35 16.93 26.25
CA GLU A 339 7.17 18.35 26.55
C GLU A 339 5.69 18.67 26.81
N LYS A 340 4.78 18.08 26.02
CA LYS A 340 3.33 18.27 26.19
C LYS A 340 2.69 17.36 27.23
N LYS A 341 3.47 16.49 27.89
CA LYS A 341 3.00 15.59 28.96
C LYS A 341 1.83 14.69 28.53
N ILE A 342 1.94 14.08 27.34
CA ILE A 342 0.93 13.18 26.75
C ILE A 342 1.49 11.78 26.44
N GLN A 343 2.54 11.36 27.15
CA GLN A 343 3.20 10.05 26.96
C GLN A 343 2.25 8.88 27.25
N ASP A 344 1.29 9.05 28.14
CA ASP A 344 0.24 8.06 28.48
C ASP A 344 -0.81 7.91 27.36
N ARG A 345 -0.83 8.84 26.40
CA ARG A 345 -1.83 8.88 25.31
C ARG A 345 -1.25 8.69 23.92
N VAL A 346 0.08 8.76 23.76
CA VAL A 346 0.72 8.66 22.44
C VAL A 346 1.65 7.46 22.39
N HIS A 347 1.35 6.56 21.46
CA HIS A 347 2.03 5.29 21.28
C HIS A 347 2.88 5.29 20.01
N PHE A 348 4.08 4.74 20.09
CA PHE A 348 4.96 4.56 18.93
C PHE A 348 5.18 3.08 18.68
N VAL A 349 4.86 2.64 17.47
CA VAL A 349 4.99 1.25 17.02
C VAL A 349 5.99 1.17 15.89
N ASN A 350 6.83 0.14 15.94
CA ASN A 350 7.82 -0.12 14.90
C ASN A 350 7.17 -0.30 13.51
N LYS A 351 7.96 -0.08 12.46
CA LYS A 351 7.59 -0.47 11.10
C LYS A 351 7.17 -1.94 11.06
N THR A 352 6.09 -2.21 10.31
CA THR A 352 5.50 -3.54 10.18
C THR A 352 5.04 -3.79 8.75
N LEU A 353 5.11 -5.04 8.33
CA LEU A 353 4.52 -5.51 7.07
C LEU A 353 3.09 -6.03 7.29
N THR A 354 2.68 -6.26 8.54
CA THR A 354 1.35 -6.75 8.91
C THR A 354 0.53 -5.61 9.51
N VAL A 355 -0.16 -4.86 8.65
CA VAL A 355 -0.95 -3.68 9.08
C VAL A 355 -2.35 -4.03 9.60
N ALA A 356 -2.91 -5.18 9.18
CA ALA A 356 -4.27 -5.61 9.55
C ALA A 356 -4.55 -5.60 11.07
N PRO A 357 -3.64 -6.07 11.96
CA PRO A 357 -3.86 -5.97 13.41
C PRO A 357 -4.06 -4.54 13.91
N TYR A 358 -3.27 -3.60 13.38
CA TYR A 358 -3.37 -2.19 13.76
C TYR A 358 -4.63 -1.53 13.18
N LEU A 359 -5.04 -1.91 11.97
CA LEU A 359 -6.31 -1.46 11.39
C LEU A 359 -7.52 -1.97 12.20
N ALA A 360 -7.49 -3.22 12.69
CA ALA A 360 -8.54 -3.74 13.57
C ALA A 360 -8.61 -3.00 14.92
N ALA A 361 -7.45 -2.53 15.42
CA ALA A 361 -7.32 -1.92 16.74
C ALA A 361 -7.79 -0.47 16.84
N ILE A 362 -7.77 0.26 15.72
CA ILE A 362 -8.00 1.71 15.70
C ILE A 362 -9.47 2.05 15.47
N ASP A 363 -9.83 3.31 15.66
CA ASP A 363 -11.20 3.81 15.43
C ASP A 363 -11.26 4.88 14.34
N VAL A 364 -10.13 5.52 14.04
CA VAL A 364 -10.01 6.55 12.99
C VAL A 364 -8.61 6.47 12.38
N LEU A 365 -8.53 6.38 11.05
CA LEU A 365 -7.26 6.56 10.34
C LEU A 365 -7.03 8.06 10.06
N VAL A 366 -5.81 8.53 10.33
CA VAL A 366 -5.34 9.86 9.96
C VAL A 366 -4.33 9.73 8.81
N GLN A 367 -4.75 10.07 7.59
CA GLN A 367 -3.89 10.16 6.41
C GLN A 367 -3.40 11.60 6.27
N ASN A 368 -2.27 11.93 6.90
CA ASN A 368 -1.78 13.31 7.02
C ASN A 368 -0.60 13.66 6.10
N SER A 369 -0.49 13.04 4.93
CA SER A 369 0.57 13.38 3.98
C SER A 369 0.55 14.86 3.59
N GLN A 370 1.71 15.51 3.63
CA GLN A 370 1.88 16.95 3.48
C GLN A 370 2.41 17.35 2.09
N ALA A 371 2.56 18.65 1.86
CA ALA A 371 3.02 19.23 0.61
C ALA A 371 2.13 18.84 -0.59
N ARG A 372 2.56 17.89 -1.42
CA ARG A 372 1.76 17.42 -2.57
C ARG A 372 0.75 16.34 -2.19
N GLY A 373 0.86 15.77 -0.99
CA GLY A 373 0.02 14.66 -0.53
C GLY A 373 0.63 13.30 -0.88
N GLU A 374 -0.23 12.28 -0.83
CA GLU A 374 0.11 10.90 -1.18
C GLU A 374 -0.14 10.63 -2.66
N CYS A 375 0.63 9.72 -3.29
CA CYS A 375 0.39 9.34 -4.69
C CYS A 375 -1.04 8.80 -4.86
N PHE A 376 -1.33 7.65 -4.23
CA PHE A 376 -2.67 7.09 -4.11
C PHE A 376 -3.09 7.02 -2.65
N GLY A 377 -2.35 6.24 -1.86
CA GLY A 377 -2.60 6.04 -0.43
C GLY A 377 -3.30 4.73 -0.14
N ARG A 378 -2.60 3.62 -0.41
CA ARG A 378 -3.10 2.26 -0.17
C ARG A 378 -3.67 2.08 1.24
N ILE A 379 -2.96 2.55 2.26
CA ILE A 379 -3.42 2.48 3.66
C ILE A 379 -4.81 3.10 3.89
N THR A 380 -5.20 4.07 3.06
CA THR A 380 -6.53 4.69 3.11
C THR A 380 -7.63 3.74 2.66
N ILE A 381 -7.44 3.01 1.56
CA ILE A 381 -8.41 1.97 1.14
C ILE A 381 -8.37 0.76 2.07
N GLU A 382 -7.22 0.44 2.65
CA GLU A 382 -7.09 -0.64 3.64
C GLU A 382 -7.89 -0.30 4.91
N ALA A 383 -7.77 0.92 5.45
CA ALA A 383 -8.56 1.35 6.60
C ALA A 383 -10.07 1.39 6.32
N MET A 384 -10.46 1.83 5.12
CA MET A 384 -11.87 1.80 4.71
C MET A 384 -12.42 0.36 4.66
N ALA A 385 -11.61 -0.64 4.31
CA ALA A 385 -12.04 -2.05 4.39
C ALA A 385 -12.39 -2.48 5.82
N PHE A 386 -11.66 -1.96 6.82
CA PHE A 386 -11.94 -2.18 8.25
C PHE A 386 -13.10 -1.31 8.78
N GLN A 387 -13.85 -0.66 7.90
CA GLN A 387 -14.94 0.26 8.23
C GLN A 387 -14.48 1.44 9.11
N LEU A 388 -13.29 1.97 8.83
CA LEU A 388 -12.75 3.11 9.54
C LEU A 388 -12.98 4.40 8.75
N PRO A 389 -13.49 5.47 9.39
CA PRO A 389 -13.49 6.78 8.78
C PRO A 389 -12.05 7.32 8.67
N VAL A 390 -11.82 8.12 7.63
CA VAL A 390 -10.51 8.70 7.34
C VAL A 390 -10.52 10.21 7.58
N LEU A 391 -9.56 10.70 8.36
CA LEU A 391 -9.19 12.11 8.40
C LEU A 391 -8.01 12.32 7.45
N GLY A 392 -8.28 12.89 6.27
CA GLY A 392 -7.35 12.92 5.16
C GLY A 392 -6.92 14.34 4.78
N THR A 393 -5.65 14.53 4.43
CA THR A 393 -5.25 15.78 3.77
C THR A 393 -5.92 15.90 2.39
N ALA A 394 -6.46 17.08 2.08
CA ALA A 394 -7.03 17.44 0.78
C ALA A 394 -5.92 17.67 -0.28
N ALA A 395 -5.12 16.63 -0.53
CA ALA A 395 -4.03 16.66 -1.50
C ALA A 395 -3.71 15.25 -2.03
N GLY A 396 -3.22 15.20 -3.27
CA GLY A 396 -2.81 13.96 -3.93
C GLY A 396 -3.98 12.97 -4.12
N GLY A 397 -3.67 11.69 -4.22
CA GLY A 397 -4.66 10.62 -4.41
C GLY A 397 -5.64 10.45 -3.26
N THR A 398 -5.38 11.05 -2.08
CA THR A 398 -6.33 11.05 -0.96
C THR A 398 -7.70 11.61 -1.38
N MET A 399 -7.74 12.62 -2.25
CA MET A 399 -8.98 13.24 -2.74
C MET A 399 -9.78 12.35 -3.70
N GLU A 400 -9.13 11.35 -4.31
CA GLU A 400 -9.79 10.38 -5.19
C GLU A 400 -10.42 9.23 -4.38
N ILE A 401 -9.87 8.96 -3.19
CA ILE A 401 -10.32 7.90 -2.28
C ILE A 401 -11.40 8.43 -1.31
N VAL A 402 -11.11 9.53 -0.60
CA VAL A 402 -11.95 10.05 0.49
C VAL A 402 -13.00 11.03 -0.03
N VAL A 403 -14.27 10.68 0.13
CA VAL A 403 -15.39 11.57 -0.16
C VAL A 403 -15.70 12.40 1.09
N ASN A 404 -15.35 13.69 1.05
CA ASN A 404 -15.49 14.60 2.19
C ASN A 404 -16.93 14.62 2.74
N GLY A 405 -17.07 14.52 4.06
CA GLY A 405 -18.36 14.45 4.75
C GLY A 405 -19.08 13.10 4.66
N THR A 406 -18.61 12.19 3.80
CA THR A 406 -19.28 10.91 3.51
C THR A 406 -18.48 9.71 3.99
N THR A 407 -17.24 9.52 3.53
CA THR A 407 -16.37 8.40 3.96
C THR A 407 -15.29 8.85 4.95
N GLY A 408 -15.24 10.16 5.24
CA GLY A 408 -14.20 10.79 6.02
C GLY A 408 -14.33 12.31 6.00
N LEU A 409 -13.34 13.01 6.55
CA LEU A 409 -13.25 14.46 6.55
C LEU A 409 -11.90 14.88 5.98
N LEU A 410 -11.94 15.78 5.00
CA LEU A 410 -10.74 16.34 4.39
C LEU A 410 -10.31 17.64 5.09
N HIS A 411 -9.00 17.86 5.21
CA HIS A 411 -8.41 19.10 5.73
C HIS A 411 -7.25 19.60 4.85
N PRO A 412 -6.97 20.92 4.81
CA PRO A 412 -5.85 21.46 4.02
C PRO A 412 -4.47 20.94 4.45
N VAL A 413 -3.44 21.16 3.62
CA VAL A 413 -2.04 20.92 4.01
C VAL A 413 -1.53 22.01 4.98
N GLY A 414 -0.46 21.70 5.70
CA GLY A 414 0.27 22.68 6.51
C GLY A 414 -0.47 23.17 7.75
N LYS A 415 -0.17 24.39 8.20
CA LYS A 415 -0.64 24.93 9.49
C LYS A 415 -2.17 25.09 9.55
N GLU A 416 -2.80 25.50 8.45
CA GLU A 416 -4.27 25.59 8.35
C GLU A 416 -4.91 24.20 8.50
N GLY A 417 -4.25 23.19 7.92
CA GLY A 417 -4.58 21.78 8.07
C GLY A 417 -4.63 21.32 9.52
N THR A 418 -3.66 21.71 10.35
CA THR A 418 -3.61 21.35 11.78
C THR A 418 -4.87 21.80 12.53
N THR A 419 -5.31 23.04 12.33
CA THR A 419 -6.52 23.56 12.99
C THR A 419 -7.77 22.77 12.57
N SER A 420 -7.87 22.45 11.28
CA SER A 420 -8.98 21.67 10.73
C SER A 420 -8.95 20.22 11.21
N LEU A 421 -7.78 19.58 11.23
CA LEU A 421 -7.58 18.22 11.71
C LEU A 421 -7.94 18.10 13.18
N LYS A 422 -7.51 19.04 14.03
CA LYS A 422 -7.93 19.13 15.43
C LYS A 422 -9.45 19.14 15.57
N ASN A 423 -10.14 20.01 14.83
CA ASN A 423 -11.60 20.11 14.89
C ASN A 423 -12.26 18.81 14.41
N ASN A 424 -11.70 18.17 13.38
CA ASN A 424 -12.19 16.88 12.88
C ASN A 424 -11.99 15.74 13.90
N ILE A 425 -10.86 15.72 14.62
CA ILE A 425 -10.61 14.78 15.73
C ILE A 425 -11.69 14.95 16.81
N VAL A 426 -11.93 16.18 17.28
CA VAL A 426 -12.98 16.47 18.29
C VAL A 426 -14.36 16.04 17.77
N LYS A 427 -14.67 16.32 16.51
CA LYS A 427 -15.95 15.96 15.88
C LYS A 427 -16.17 14.45 15.84
N LEU A 428 -15.17 13.67 15.43
CA LEU A 428 -15.27 12.21 15.42
C LEU A 428 -15.19 11.59 16.82
N ALA A 429 -14.56 12.24 17.79
CA ALA A 429 -14.57 11.79 19.18
C ALA A 429 -15.95 11.95 19.85
N THR A 430 -16.64 13.06 19.55
CA THR A 430 -17.94 13.43 20.15
C THR A 430 -19.15 12.79 19.46
N HIS A 431 -19.04 12.39 18.19
CA HIS A 431 -20.19 11.88 17.41
C HIS A 431 -19.93 10.44 16.93
N VAL A 432 -20.25 9.44 17.79
CA VAL A 432 -20.08 8.01 17.47
C VAL A 432 -20.83 7.59 16.21
N GLU A 433 -22.09 7.98 16.06
CA GLU A 433 -22.92 7.62 14.90
C GLU A 433 -22.31 8.11 13.58
N ARG A 434 -21.76 9.33 13.58
CA ARG A 434 -21.08 9.88 12.41
C ARG A 434 -19.81 9.10 12.08
N ARG A 435 -19.02 8.74 13.10
CA ARG A 435 -17.79 7.96 12.96
C ARG A 435 -18.09 6.60 12.32
N LEU A 436 -19.08 5.87 12.85
CA LEU A 436 -19.50 4.56 12.34
C LEU A 436 -20.11 4.64 10.93
N THR A 437 -20.98 5.63 10.69
CA THR A 437 -21.61 5.84 9.37
C THR A 437 -20.56 6.12 8.30
N MET A 438 -19.58 6.98 8.59
CA MET A 438 -18.50 7.28 7.64
C MET A 438 -17.64 6.05 7.33
N GLY A 439 -17.32 5.26 8.36
CA GLY A 439 -16.60 4.00 8.20
C GLY A 439 -17.33 3.00 7.29
N LYS A 440 -18.63 2.79 7.53
CA LYS A 440 -19.47 1.92 6.70
C LYS A 440 -19.52 2.39 5.24
N LYS A 441 -19.71 3.68 4.99
CA LYS A 441 -19.70 4.24 3.62
C LYS A 441 -18.34 4.11 2.95
N GLY A 442 -17.25 4.20 3.71
CA GLY A 442 -15.90 3.92 3.22
C GLY A 442 -15.75 2.48 2.75
N TYR A 443 -16.23 1.52 3.54
CA TYR A 443 -16.23 0.10 3.19
C TYR A 443 -17.05 -0.20 1.93
N GLU A 444 -18.27 0.34 1.82
CA GLU A 444 -19.12 0.20 0.63
C GLU A 444 -18.39 0.69 -0.62
N ARG A 445 -17.77 1.88 -0.54
CA ARG A 445 -16.96 2.43 -1.64
C ARG A 445 -15.78 1.54 -2.02
N VAL A 446 -15.09 0.92 -1.06
CA VAL A 446 -14.00 -0.02 -1.33
C VAL A 446 -14.52 -1.21 -2.13
N LYS A 447 -15.64 -1.80 -1.71
CA LYS A 447 -16.27 -2.94 -2.42
C LYS A 447 -16.68 -2.60 -3.84
N GLU A 448 -17.03 -1.35 -4.10
CA GLU A 448 -17.44 -0.89 -5.44
C GLU A 448 -16.26 -0.57 -6.35
N ARG A 449 -15.10 -0.16 -5.81
CA ARG A 449 -14.06 0.50 -6.63
C ARG A 449 -12.61 0.08 -6.38
N PHE A 450 -12.28 -0.41 -5.20
CA PHE A 450 -10.89 -0.55 -4.73
C PHE A 450 -10.60 -1.97 -4.22
N LEU A 451 -11.09 -2.97 -4.96
CA LEU A 451 -10.74 -4.37 -4.75
C LEU A 451 -9.70 -4.78 -5.81
N GLU A 452 -8.91 -5.81 -5.51
CA GLU A 452 -7.93 -6.37 -6.45
C GLU A 452 -8.53 -6.68 -7.84
N PRO A 453 -9.75 -7.25 -8.00
CA PRO A 453 -10.35 -7.44 -9.32
C PRO A 453 -10.55 -6.14 -10.11
N HIS A 454 -10.89 -5.03 -9.44
CA HIS A 454 -11.00 -3.72 -10.08
C HIS A 454 -9.64 -3.22 -10.57
N MET A 455 -8.59 -3.43 -9.78
CA MET A 455 -7.22 -3.10 -10.18
C MET A 455 -6.78 -3.96 -11.38
N ALA A 456 -7.00 -5.29 -11.32
CA ALA A 456 -6.66 -6.21 -12.39
C ALA A 456 -7.36 -5.87 -13.70
N GLN A 457 -8.64 -5.47 -13.66
CA GLN A 457 -9.38 -5.02 -14.83
C GLN A 457 -8.74 -3.76 -15.45
N ARG A 458 -8.37 -2.77 -14.63
CA ARG A 458 -7.71 -1.54 -15.12
C ARG A 458 -6.34 -1.84 -15.72
N ILE A 459 -5.54 -2.67 -15.06
CA ILE A 459 -4.24 -3.12 -15.56
C ILE A 459 -4.39 -3.84 -16.90
N ALA A 460 -5.37 -4.74 -17.02
CA ALA A 460 -5.62 -5.47 -18.26
C ALA A 460 -5.87 -4.54 -19.46
N LEU A 461 -6.64 -3.45 -19.27
CA LEU A 461 -6.86 -2.45 -20.32
C LEU A 461 -5.54 -1.79 -20.76
N VAL A 462 -4.72 -1.36 -19.79
CA VAL A 462 -3.40 -0.75 -20.08
C VAL A 462 -2.48 -1.71 -20.82
N LEU A 463 -2.39 -2.95 -20.35
CA LEU A 463 -1.50 -3.96 -20.94
C LEU A 463 -1.91 -4.30 -22.37
N ARG A 464 -3.21 -4.36 -22.70
CA ARG A 464 -3.68 -4.59 -24.08
C ARG A 464 -3.22 -3.47 -25.00
N GLU A 465 -3.40 -2.21 -24.59
CA GLU A 465 -2.99 -1.06 -25.40
C GLU A 465 -1.48 -1.00 -25.59
N VAL A 466 -0.71 -1.24 -24.53
CA VAL A 466 0.76 -1.26 -24.59
C VAL A 466 1.27 -2.36 -25.53
N LEU A 467 0.74 -3.58 -25.44
CA LEU A 467 1.15 -4.68 -26.31
C LEU A 467 0.80 -4.42 -27.78
N GLN A 468 -0.33 -3.78 -28.06
CA GLN A 468 -0.70 -3.38 -29.43
C GLN A 468 0.28 -2.35 -29.99
N LYS A 469 0.63 -1.32 -29.20
CA LYS A 469 1.61 -0.30 -29.60
C LYS A 469 3.00 -0.89 -29.83
N ALA A 470 3.44 -1.77 -28.95
CA ALA A 470 4.73 -2.45 -29.07
C ALA A 470 4.86 -3.20 -30.39
N LYS A 471 3.80 -3.91 -30.82
CA LYS A 471 3.76 -4.60 -32.12
C LYS A 471 3.84 -3.62 -33.30
N SER A 472 3.06 -2.53 -33.25
CA SER A 472 3.04 -1.54 -34.34
C SER A 472 4.40 -0.87 -34.58
N ARG A 473 5.13 -0.56 -33.51
CA ARG A 473 6.45 0.10 -33.55
C ARG A 473 7.61 -0.84 -33.88
N THR A 474 7.41 -2.15 -33.76
CA THR A 474 8.44 -3.15 -34.16
C THR A 474 8.37 -3.45 -35.66
N ASN A 475 7.21 -3.18 -36.29
CA ASN A 475 6.97 -3.40 -37.72
C ASN A 475 7.20 -2.14 -38.58
N SER A 476 7.52 -1.00 -37.95
CA SER A 476 7.88 0.28 -38.57
C SER A 476 9.37 0.52 -38.42
#